data_AF-A0AAF0MJD4-F1
#
_entry.id   AF-A0AAF0MJD4-F1
#
_cell.length_a   1.000
_cell.length_b   1.000
_cell.length_c   1.000
_cell.angle_alpha   90.00
_cell.angle_beta   90.00
_cell.angle_gamma   90.00
#
_symmetry.space_group_name_H-M   'P 1'
#
loop_
_entity.id
_entity.type
_entity.pdbx_description
1 polymer ?
#
loop_
_entity_poly.entity_id
_entity_poly.type
_entity_poly.pdbx_seq_one_letter_code
_entity_poly.pdbx_strand_id
1 'polypeptide(L)'
;MFFSPRARAHRRNQAAIVRTRRHTIRNAGADLDAARRDVRAARQRLLSASTAEHVARAQHTAALADRAASRAVRLSVLFPLMLLVVAHLPFALLALIGADTLTRQYWLVVGPSVGLIAVVTAGLIVDAQRTLRSRRRTIRKHLVELHEASEARRAAAAAIRDAEAAFDNAASRLKAAKQR
;
A
#
# COMPACT_ATOMS: atom_id res chain seq x y z
N MET A 1 -64.00 -4.06 -49.55
CA MET A 1 -63.11 -3.01 -50.10
C MET A 1 -61.65 -3.41 -49.88
N PHE A 2 -60.90 -3.72 -50.93
CA PHE A 2 -59.47 -4.00 -50.82
C PHE A 2 -58.70 -2.67 -50.87
N PHE A 3 -57.78 -2.45 -49.92
CA PHE A 3 -56.87 -1.30 -49.99
C PHE A 3 -56.10 -1.31 -51.33
N SER A 4 -56.00 -0.13 -51.96
CA SER A 4 -55.18 0.05 -53.17
C SER A 4 -53.74 -0.43 -52.91
N PRO A 5 -53.03 -0.94 -53.93
CA PRO A 5 -51.65 -1.40 -53.78
C PRO A 5 -50.74 -0.34 -53.13
N ARG A 6 -50.94 0.93 -53.46
CA ARG A 6 -50.27 2.09 -52.86
C ARG A 6 -50.54 2.23 -51.36
N ALA A 7 -51.80 2.11 -50.93
CA ALA A 7 -52.16 2.20 -49.52
C ALA A 7 -51.57 1.02 -48.70
N ARG A 8 -51.49 -0.17 -49.29
CA ARG A 8 -50.82 -1.33 -48.68
C ARG A 8 -49.32 -1.13 -48.53
N ALA A 9 -48.63 -0.62 -49.56
CA ALA A 9 -47.20 -0.33 -49.52
C ALA A 9 -46.87 0.74 -48.45
N HIS A 10 -47.66 1.82 -48.38
CA HIS A 10 -47.49 2.86 -47.37
C HIS A 10 -47.61 2.33 -45.94
N ARG A 11 -48.63 1.51 -45.66
CA ARG A 11 -48.80 0.86 -44.33
C ARG A 11 -47.62 -0.05 -43.96
N ARG A 12 -47.08 -0.81 -44.92
CA ARG A 12 -45.89 -1.65 -44.69
C ARG A 12 -44.66 -0.80 -44.35
N ASN A 13 -44.45 0.31 -45.07
CA ASN A 13 -43.35 1.23 -44.79
C ASN A 13 -43.49 1.89 -43.42
N GLN A 14 -44.69 2.36 -43.06
CA GLN A 14 -44.94 2.90 -41.71
C GLN A 14 -44.69 1.87 -40.61
N ALA A 15 -45.17 0.64 -40.79
CA ALA A 15 -44.93 -0.44 -39.83
C ALA A 15 -43.43 -0.79 -39.70
N ALA A 16 -42.69 -0.80 -40.82
CA ALA A 16 -41.24 -1.00 -40.81
C ALA A 16 -40.52 0.12 -40.04
N ILE A 17 -40.88 1.39 -40.29
CA ILE A 17 -40.32 2.56 -39.58
C ILE A 17 -40.59 2.48 -38.07
N VAL A 18 -41.80 2.09 -37.66
CA VAL A 18 -42.14 1.94 -36.23
C VAL A 18 -41.31 0.81 -35.59
N ARG A 19 -41.15 -0.32 -36.28
CA ARG A 19 -40.33 -1.45 -35.79
C ARG A 19 -38.87 -1.05 -35.64
N THR A 20 -38.28 -0.37 -36.63
CA THR A 20 -36.88 0.07 -36.56
C THR A 20 -36.66 1.08 -35.45
N ARG A 21 -37.53 2.10 -35.30
CA ARG A 21 -37.47 3.06 -34.19
C ARG A 21 -37.52 2.36 -32.82
N ARG A 22 -38.48 1.45 -32.63
CA ARG A 22 -38.62 0.70 -31.37
C ARG A 22 -37.37 -0.14 -31.08
N HIS A 23 -36.79 -0.76 -32.11
CA HIS A 23 -35.55 -1.52 -31.98
C HIS A 23 -34.37 -0.62 -31.60
N THR A 24 -34.22 0.54 -32.24
CA THR A 24 -33.15 1.51 -31.92
C THR A 24 -33.24 2.01 -30.48
N ILE A 25 -34.45 2.36 -30.00
CA ILE A 25 -34.67 2.79 -28.61
C ILE A 25 -34.36 1.65 -27.64
N ARG A 26 -34.79 0.41 -27.95
CA ARG A 26 -34.51 -0.76 -27.09
C ARG A 26 -33.01 -1.04 -27.00
N ASN A 27 -32.27 -0.99 -28.11
CA ASN A 27 -30.83 -1.20 -28.11
C ASN A 27 -30.10 -0.11 -27.31
N ALA A 28 -30.44 1.17 -27.54
CA ALA A 28 -29.86 2.26 -26.76
C ALA A 28 -30.20 2.17 -25.26
N GLY A 29 -31.38 1.63 -24.91
CA GLY A 29 -31.75 1.34 -23.54
C GLY A 29 -30.89 0.23 -22.93
N ALA A 30 -30.67 -0.86 -23.68
CA ALA A 30 -29.79 -1.95 -23.26
C ALA A 30 -28.33 -1.48 -23.05
N ASP A 31 -27.84 -0.60 -23.92
CA ASP A 31 -26.50 0.00 -23.79
C ASP A 31 -26.37 0.84 -22.52
N LEU A 32 -27.41 1.63 -22.18
CA LEU A 32 -27.45 2.42 -20.95
C LEU A 32 -27.46 1.53 -19.70
N ASP A 33 -28.24 0.45 -19.72
CA ASP A 33 -28.28 -0.51 -18.62
C ASP A 33 -26.95 -1.26 -18.45
N ALA A 34 -26.26 -1.58 -19.55
CA ALA A 34 -24.92 -2.14 -19.53
C ALA A 34 -23.92 -1.16 -18.90
N ALA A 35 -23.86 0.07 -19.38
CA ALA A 35 -22.99 1.11 -18.83
C ALA A 35 -23.27 1.38 -17.34
N ARG A 36 -24.53 1.33 -16.91
CA ARG A 36 -24.91 1.44 -15.49
C ARG A 36 -24.33 0.31 -14.65
N ARG A 37 -24.33 -0.93 -15.14
CA ARG A 37 -23.70 -2.07 -14.44
C ARG A 37 -22.19 -1.88 -14.36
N ASP A 38 -21.57 -1.37 -15.42
CA ASP A 38 -20.12 -1.13 -15.45
C ASP A 38 -19.70 -0.06 -14.44
N VAL A 39 -20.45 1.04 -14.32
CA VAL A 39 -20.22 2.06 -13.28
C VAL A 39 -20.34 1.46 -11.87
N ARG A 40 -21.36 0.62 -11.63
CA ARG A 40 -21.53 -0.06 -10.33
C ARG A 40 -20.35 -0.99 -10.02
N ALA A 41 -19.91 -1.78 -11.00
CA ALA A 41 -18.76 -2.67 -10.85
C ALA A 41 -17.46 -1.88 -10.62
N ALA A 42 -17.25 -0.79 -11.34
CA ALA A 42 -16.11 0.11 -11.16
C ALA A 42 -16.10 0.73 -9.74
N ARG A 43 -17.26 1.14 -9.23
CA ARG A 43 -17.40 1.63 -7.84
C ARG A 43 -17.06 0.56 -6.80
N GLN A 44 -17.54 -0.67 -6.98
CA GLN A 44 -17.18 -1.78 -6.10
C GLN A 44 -15.66 -2.04 -6.11
N ARG A 45 -15.03 -2.01 -7.29
CA ARG A 45 -13.56 -2.13 -7.42
C ARG A 45 -12.84 -1.01 -6.68
N LEU A 46 -13.28 0.24 -6.82
CA LEU A 46 -12.69 1.36 -6.07
C LEU A 46 -12.83 1.17 -4.55
N LEU A 47 -13.98 0.72 -4.07
CA LEU A 47 -14.17 0.45 -2.64
C LEU A 47 -13.18 -0.61 -2.16
N SER A 48 -13.03 -1.72 -2.88
CA SER A 48 -12.06 -2.77 -2.54
C SER A 48 -10.61 -2.28 -2.60
N ALA A 49 -10.26 -1.41 -3.55
CA ALA A 49 -8.93 -0.82 -3.64
C ALA A 49 -8.67 0.17 -2.49
N SER A 50 -9.69 0.94 -2.11
CA SER A 50 -9.60 1.87 -0.98
C SER A 50 -9.44 1.15 0.34
N THR A 51 -10.16 0.04 0.56
CA THR A 51 -9.98 -0.77 1.78
C THR A 51 -8.60 -1.41 1.84
N ALA A 52 -8.10 -1.95 0.72
CA ALA A 52 -6.74 -2.47 0.62
C ALA A 52 -5.69 -1.40 0.96
N GLU A 53 -5.86 -0.17 0.45
CA GLU A 53 -4.97 0.95 0.79
C GLU A 53 -5.04 1.30 2.28
N HIS A 54 -6.23 1.35 2.89
CA HIS A 54 -6.36 1.62 4.33
C HIS A 54 -5.70 0.54 5.18
N VAL A 55 -5.82 -0.73 4.80
CA VAL A 55 -5.14 -1.85 5.46
C VAL A 55 -3.62 -1.71 5.32
N ALA A 56 -3.13 -1.43 4.11
CA ALA A 56 -1.69 -1.25 3.87
C ALA A 56 -1.13 -0.04 4.66
N ARG A 57 -1.89 1.06 4.76
CA ARG A 57 -1.53 2.21 5.60
C ARG A 57 -1.44 1.83 7.07
N ALA A 58 -2.43 1.09 7.58
CA ALA A 58 -2.45 0.64 8.97
C ALA A 58 -1.29 -0.32 9.29
N GLN A 59 -0.94 -1.22 8.37
CA GLN A 59 0.23 -2.09 8.50
C GLN A 59 1.54 -1.30 8.47
N HIS A 60 1.65 -0.30 7.60
CA HIS A 60 2.82 0.57 7.55
C HIS A 60 2.98 1.39 8.84
N THR A 61 1.90 1.97 9.37
CA THR A 61 1.94 2.71 10.63
C THR A 61 2.25 1.81 11.83
N ALA A 62 1.72 0.58 11.86
CA ALA A 62 2.08 -0.43 12.86
C ALA A 62 3.57 -0.78 12.80
N ALA A 63 4.11 -1.03 11.60
CA ALA A 63 5.54 -1.30 11.40
C ALA A 63 6.43 -0.09 11.78
N LEU A 64 5.94 1.13 11.65
CA LEU A 64 6.61 2.34 12.14
C LEU A 64 6.53 2.47 13.66
N ALA A 65 5.42 2.10 14.30
CA ALA A 65 5.32 2.04 15.75
C ALA A 65 6.34 1.04 16.34
N ASP A 66 6.55 -0.10 15.70
CA ASP A 66 7.62 -1.06 16.07
C ASP A 66 9.03 -0.48 15.94
N ARG A 67 9.22 0.57 15.13
CA ARG A 67 10.48 1.31 15.05
C ARG A 67 10.77 2.09 16.33
N ALA A 68 9.75 2.59 17.02
CA ALA A 68 9.92 3.21 18.34
C ALA A 68 10.41 2.17 19.36
N ALA A 69 9.88 0.94 19.34
CA ALA A 69 10.38 -0.18 20.14
C ALA A 69 11.83 -0.56 19.76
N SER A 70 12.24 -0.35 18.51
CA SER A 70 13.63 -0.57 18.05
C SER A 70 14.62 0.45 18.65
N ARG A 71 14.14 1.63 19.08
CA ARG A 71 14.95 2.64 19.77
C ARG A 71 15.37 2.13 21.16
N ALA A 72 14.50 1.39 21.84
CA ALA A 72 14.81 0.73 23.11
C ALA A 72 15.91 -0.34 22.95
N VAL A 73 15.85 -1.15 21.88
CA VAL A 73 16.92 -2.12 21.55
C VAL A 73 18.27 -1.42 21.27
N ARG A 74 18.24 -0.24 20.65
CA ARG A 74 19.47 0.53 20.41
C ARG A 74 20.07 1.07 21.72
N LEU A 75 19.22 1.50 22.66
CA LEU A 75 19.64 1.95 23.99
C LEU A 75 20.20 0.78 24.84
N SER A 76 19.60 -0.41 24.75
CA SER A 76 20.08 -1.60 25.48
C SER A 76 21.45 -2.09 25.01
N VAL A 77 21.88 -1.71 23.80
CA VAL A 77 23.22 -1.98 23.25
C VAL A 77 24.21 -0.86 23.57
N LEU A 78 23.78 0.41 23.52
CA LEU A 78 24.63 1.56 23.84
C LEU A 78 25.03 1.60 25.31
N PHE A 79 24.12 1.22 26.22
CA PHE A 79 24.37 1.23 27.65
C PHE A 79 25.57 0.36 28.09
N PRO A 80 25.63 -0.96 27.78
CA PRO A 80 26.78 -1.78 28.15
C PRO A 80 28.07 -1.38 27.42
N LEU A 81 27.97 -0.86 26.19
CA LEU A 81 29.13 -0.32 25.47
C LEU A 81 29.69 0.91 26.17
N MET A 82 28.84 1.86 26.60
CA MET A 82 29.28 3.01 27.38
C MET A 82 29.87 2.57 28.72
N LEU A 83 29.25 1.61 29.40
CA LEU A 83 29.77 1.07 30.66
C LEU A 83 31.16 0.45 30.48
N LEU A 84 31.38 -0.29 29.40
CA LEU A 84 32.69 -0.84 29.03
C LEU A 84 33.72 0.28 28.82
N VAL A 85 33.38 1.32 28.05
CA VAL A 85 34.29 2.45 27.77
C VAL A 85 34.62 3.23 29.04
N VAL A 86 33.62 3.55 29.86
CA VAL A 86 33.78 4.25 31.14
C VAL A 86 34.63 3.41 32.10
N ALA A 87 34.45 2.09 32.12
CA ALA A 87 35.28 1.20 32.92
C ALA A 87 36.74 1.17 32.43
N HIS A 88 37.02 1.28 31.12
CA HIS A 88 38.39 1.21 30.57
C HIS A 88 39.18 2.52 30.68
N LEU A 89 38.50 3.66 30.65
CA LEU A 89 39.11 5.00 30.61
C LEU A 89 40.09 5.28 31.77
N PRO A 90 39.76 5.00 33.05
CA PRO A 90 40.70 5.21 34.14
C PRO A 90 41.94 4.31 34.06
N PHE A 91 41.82 3.09 33.49
CA PHE A 91 42.97 2.19 33.32
C PHE A 91 43.89 2.64 32.19
N ALA A 92 43.33 3.14 31.08
CA ALA A 92 44.11 3.73 30.02
C ALA A 92 44.91 4.95 30.51
N LEU A 93 44.31 5.77 31.39
CA LEU A 93 44.97 6.90 32.05
C LEU A 93 46.07 6.45 33.01
N LEU A 94 45.82 5.45 33.87
CA LEU A 94 46.84 4.91 34.79
C LEU A 94 48.04 4.30 34.05
N ALA A 95 47.81 3.62 32.93
CA ALA A 95 48.87 3.09 32.06
C ALA A 95 49.71 4.22 31.44
N LEU A 96 49.09 5.35 31.06
CA LEU A 96 49.76 6.53 30.50
C LEU A 96 50.72 7.22 31.48
N ILE A 97 50.47 7.08 32.79
CA ILE A 97 51.28 7.70 33.87
C ILE A 97 52.35 6.70 34.40
N GLY A 98 52.53 5.54 33.76
CA GLY A 98 53.58 4.58 34.10
C GLY A 98 53.30 3.71 35.33
N ALA A 99 52.05 3.59 35.78
CA ALA A 99 51.65 2.75 36.90
C ALA A 99 51.53 1.25 36.53
N ASP A 100 52.58 0.71 35.89
CA ASP A 100 52.51 -0.55 35.13
C ASP A 100 52.38 -1.83 36.00
N THR A 101 52.75 -1.71 37.28
CA THR A 101 52.60 -2.80 38.28
C THR A 101 51.19 -2.86 38.85
N LEU A 102 50.57 -1.70 39.10
CA LEU A 102 49.17 -1.58 39.54
C LEU A 102 48.20 -2.00 38.44
N THR A 103 48.48 -1.66 37.18
CA THR A 103 47.68 -2.10 36.03
C THR A 103 47.72 -3.62 35.85
N ARG A 104 48.87 -4.29 36.02
CA ARG A 104 48.98 -5.76 35.89
C ARG A 104 48.18 -6.52 36.95
N GLN A 105 48.29 -6.14 38.22
CA GLN A 105 47.56 -6.81 39.31
C GLN A 105 46.05 -6.65 39.16
N TYR A 106 45.61 -5.45 38.76
CA TYR A 106 44.20 -5.14 38.56
C TYR A 106 43.64 -5.82 37.31
N TRP A 107 44.42 -5.91 36.22
CA TRP A 107 44.02 -6.60 35.00
C TRP A 107 43.78 -8.09 35.19
N LEU A 108 44.49 -8.73 36.13
CA LEU A 108 44.27 -10.14 36.47
C LEU A 108 42.87 -10.39 37.06
N VAL A 109 42.30 -9.40 37.77
CA VAL A 109 40.98 -9.46 38.41
C VAL A 109 39.88 -8.90 37.51
N VAL A 110 40.16 -7.79 36.82
CA VAL A 110 39.17 -7.04 36.03
C VAL A 110 39.14 -7.47 34.56
N GLY A 111 40.25 -7.95 34.01
CA GLY A 111 40.35 -8.44 32.62
C GLY A 111 39.33 -9.53 32.27
N PRO A 112 39.12 -10.56 33.11
CA PRO A 112 38.07 -11.56 32.86
C PRO A 112 36.65 -10.98 32.84
N SER A 113 36.34 -10.07 33.77
CA SER A 113 35.04 -9.40 33.87
C SER A 113 34.78 -8.50 32.66
N VAL A 114 35.79 -7.74 32.25
CA VAL A 114 35.80 -6.93 31.04
C VAL A 114 35.61 -7.80 29.79
N GLY A 115 36.33 -8.92 29.69
CA GLY A 115 36.21 -9.86 28.59
C GLY A 115 34.80 -10.45 28.49
N LEU A 116 34.20 -10.81 29.64
CA LEU A 116 32.83 -11.30 29.70
C LEU A 116 31.82 -10.24 29.23
N ILE A 117 31.94 -8.99 29.73
CA ILE A 117 31.08 -7.89 29.30
C ILE A 117 31.25 -7.63 27.80
N ALA A 118 32.48 -7.69 27.27
CA ALA A 118 32.74 -7.50 25.84
C ALA A 118 32.09 -8.60 24.99
N VAL A 119 32.17 -9.87 25.40
CA VAL A 119 31.53 -11.00 24.70
C VAL A 119 30.01 -10.90 24.74
N VAL A 120 29.41 -10.60 25.90
CA VAL A 120 27.96 -10.40 26.04
C VAL A 120 27.50 -9.22 25.18
N THR A 121 28.22 -8.11 25.22
CA THR A 121 27.92 -6.92 24.43
C THR A 121 28.02 -7.21 22.93
N ALA A 122 29.04 -7.95 22.49
CA ALA A 122 29.18 -8.37 21.09
C ALA A 122 28.01 -9.24 20.63
N GLY A 123 27.56 -10.19 21.46
CA GLY A 123 26.36 -11.00 21.20
C GLY A 123 25.11 -10.14 21.02
N LEU A 124 24.87 -9.22 21.95
CA LEU A 124 23.73 -8.29 21.89
C LEU A 124 23.77 -7.39 20.64
N ILE A 125 24.96 -6.94 20.22
CA ILE A 125 25.13 -6.16 19.00
C ILE A 125 24.75 -6.98 17.77
N VAL A 126 25.19 -8.24 17.68
CA VAL A 126 24.89 -9.11 16.53
C VAL A 126 23.39 -9.36 16.43
N ASP A 127 22.72 -9.69 17.53
CA ASP A 127 21.28 -9.93 17.54
C ASP A 127 20.47 -8.66 17.28
N ALA A 128 20.90 -7.51 17.81
CA ALA A 128 20.31 -6.22 17.51
C ALA A 128 20.46 -5.87 16.01
N GLN A 129 21.63 -6.10 15.42
CA GLN A 129 21.83 -5.88 13.99
C GLN A 129 20.95 -6.79 13.13
N ARG A 130 20.84 -8.08 13.47
CA ARG A 130 19.95 -9.03 12.77
C ARG A 130 18.50 -8.57 12.84
N THR A 131 18.04 -8.19 14.04
CA THR A 131 16.68 -7.69 14.27
C THR A 131 16.41 -6.40 13.49
N LEU A 132 17.34 -5.44 13.52
CA LEU A 132 17.21 -4.18 12.79
C LEU A 132 17.19 -4.39 11.27
N ARG A 133 18.02 -5.30 10.74
CA ARG A 133 18.01 -5.64 9.31
C ARG A 133 16.69 -6.28 8.90
N SER A 134 16.18 -7.23 9.69
CA SER A 134 14.87 -7.86 9.47
C SER A 134 13.74 -6.83 9.46
N ARG A 135 13.65 -5.98 10.50
CA ARG A 135 12.62 -4.92 10.59
C ARG A 135 12.70 -3.92 9.45
N ARG A 136 13.90 -3.50 9.02
CA ARG A 136 14.06 -2.63 7.86
C ARG A 136 13.52 -3.25 6.57
N ARG A 137 13.75 -4.56 6.36
CA ARG A 137 13.19 -5.29 5.21
C ARG A 137 11.67 -5.29 5.26
N THR A 138 11.08 -5.58 6.43
CA THR A 138 9.62 -5.55 6.62
C THR A 138 9.02 -4.17 6.37
N ILE A 139 9.62 -3.10 6.92
CA ILE A 139 9.15 -1.72 6.69
C ILE A 139 9.23 -1.36 5.20
N ARG A 140 10.34 -1.72 4.53
CA ARG A 140 10.49 -1.48 3.09
C ARG A 140 9.43 -2.24 2.29
N LYS A 141 9.15 -3.49 2.67
CA LYS A 141 8.09 -4.31 2.06
C LYS A 141 6.73 -3.63 2.19
N HIS A 142 6.33 -3.22 3.40
CA HIS A 142 5.05 -2.54 3.61
C HIS A 142 4.96 -1.17 2.91
N LEU A 143 6.08 -0.48 2.71
CA LEU A 143 6.11 0.75 1.92
C LEU A 143 5.82 0.47 0.44
N VAL A 144 6.37 -0.61 -0.11
CA VAL A 144 6.07 -1.05 -1.48
C VAL A 144 4.61 -1.49 -1.60
N GLU A 145 4.12 -2.33 -0.68
CA GLU A 145 2.72 -2.77 -0.65
C GLU A 145 1.74 -1.57 -0.54
N LEU A 146 2.09 -0.55 0.25
CA LEU A 146 1.32 0.69 0.35
C LEU A 146 1.33 1.48 -0.97
N HIS A 147 2.49 1.57 -1.62
CA HIS A 147 2.60 2.26 -2.90
C HIS A 147 1.74 1.58 -3.97
N GLU A 148 1.87 0.27 -4.13
CA GLU A 148 1.07 -0.54 -5.06
C GLU A 148 -0.44 -0.39 -4.78
N ALA A 149 -0.86 -0.44 -3.52
CA ALA A 149 -2.26 -0.23 -3.15
C ALA A 149 -2.75 1.19 -3.50
N SER A 150 -1.91 2.21 -3.31
CA SER A 150 -2.24 3.59 -3.67
C SER A 150 -2.37 3.78 -5.18
N GLU A 151 -1.51 3.12 -5.98
CA GLU A 151 -1.59 3.13 -7.44
C GLU A 151 -2.85 2.40 -7.93
N ALA A 152 -3.16 1.24 -7.35
CA ALA A 152 -4.39 0.51 -7.64
C ALA A 152 -5.65 1.35 -7.38
N ARG A 153 -5.68 2.12 -6.28
CA ARG A 153 -6.78 3.07 -6.02
C ARG A 153 -6.85 4.17 -7.07
N ARG A 154 -5.73 4.77 -7.47
CA ARG A 154 -5.69 5.82 -8.51
C ARG A 154 -6.20 5.28 -9.85
N ALA A 155 -5.79 4.08 -10.22
CA ALA A 155 -6.24 3.40 -11.43
C ALA A 155 -7.75 3.10 -11.37
N ALA A 156 -8.25 2.59 -10.23
CA ALA A 156 -9.68 2.35 -10.04
C ALA A 156 -10.52 3.64 -10.10
N ALA A 157 -10.00 4.75 -9.55
CA ALA A 157 -10.65 6.05 -9.64
C ALA A 157 -10.70 6.60 -11.08
N ALA A 158 -9.65 6.38 -11.88
CA ALA A 158 -9.65 6.71 -13.29
C ALA A 158 -10.70 5.89 -14.07
N ALA A 159 -10.73 4.57 -13.83
CA ALA A 159 -11.70 3.68 -14.49
C ALA A 159 -13.17 4.04 -14.20
N ILE A 160 -13.48 4.59 -13.03
CA ILE A 160 -14.84 5.10 -12.74
C ILE A 160 -15.17 6.30 -13.62
N ARG A 161 -14.25 7.26 -13.78
CA ARG A 161 -14.48 8.43 -14.64
C ARG A 161 -14.73 8.01 -16.08
N ASP A 162 -13.98 7.02 -16.57
CA ASP A 162 -14.17 6.46 -17.92
C ASP A 162 -15.54 5.77 -18.05
N ALA A 163 -15.95 5.01 -17.04
CA ALA A 163 -17.26 4.35 -17.01
C ALA A 163 -18.42 5.35 -16.92
N GLU A 164 -18.27 6.43 -16.14
CA GLU A 164 -19.26 7.50 -16.02
C GLU A 164 -19.39 8.27 -17.35
N ALA A 165 -18.28 8.57 -18.04
CA ALA A 165 -18.31 9.15 -19.37
C ALA A 165 -19.00 8.24 -20.41
N ALA A 166 -18.77 6.93 -20.34
CA ALA A 166 -19.45 5.95 -21.19
C ALA A 166 -20.97 5.89 -20.91
N PHE A 167 -21.36 6.02 -19.64
CA PHE A 167 -22.76 6.11 -19.22
C PHE A 167 -23.44 7.38 -19.76
N ASP A 168 -22.80 8.53 -19.65
CA ASP A 168 -23.33 9.80 -20.17
C ASP A 168 -23.49 9.76 -21.71
N ASN A 169 -22.52 9.15 -22.41
CA ASN A 169 -22.60 8.91 -23.85
C ASN A 169 -23.71 7.92 -24.23
N ALA A 170 -24.00 6.91 -23.41
CA ALA A 170 -25.15 6.02 -23.62
C ALA A 170 -26.48 6.77 -23.37
N ALA A 171 -26.52 7.62 -22.34
CA ALA A 171 -27.70 8.41 -21.99
C ALA A 171 -28.04 9.42 -23.10
N SER A 172 -27.04 10.12 -23.65
CA SER A 172 -27.23 11.05 -24.77
C SER A 172 -27.71 10.35 -26.04
N ARG A 173 -27.18 9.15 -26.35
CA ARG A 173 -27.64 8.30 -27.46
C ARG A 173 -29.09 7.86 -27.29
N LEU A 174 -29.48 7.44 -26.09
CA LEU A 174 -30.88 7.08 -25.80
C LEU A 174 -31.81 8.29 -25.94
N LYS A 175 -31.40 9.47 -25.45
CA LYS A 175 -32.15 10.71 -25.61
C LYS A 175 -32.35 11.05 -27.08
N ALA A 176 -31.29 11.00 -27.89
CA ALA A 176 -31.35 11.23 -29.33
C ALA A 176 -32.22 10.21 -30.06
N ALA A 177 -32.16 8.92 -29.68
CA ALA A 177 -33.00 7.86 -30.26
C ALA A 177 -34.50 8.05 -29.95
N LYS A 178 -34.85 8.60 -28.78
CA LYS A 178 -36.23 8.92 -28.41
C LYS A 178 -36.77 10.18 -29.09
N GLN A 179 -35.90 11.14 -29.38
CA GLN A 179 -36.28 12.39 -30.04
C GLN A 179 -36.56 12.21 -31.55
N ARG A 180 -35.89 11.26 -32.19
CA ARG A 180 -36.04 10.95 -33.62
C ARG A 180 -37.35 10.21 -33.90
#